data_AF-A0A0F8WZK0-F1
#
_entry.id   AF-A0A0F8WZK0-F1
#
_cell.length_a   1.000
_cell.length_b   1.000
_cell.length_c   1.000
_cell.angle_alpha   90.00
_cell.angle_beta   90.00
_cell.angle_gamma   90.00
#
_symmetry.space_group_name_H-M   'P 1'
#
loop_
_entity.id
_entity.type
_entity.pdbx_description
1 polymer ?
#
loop_
_entity_poly.entity_id
_entity_poly.type
_entity_poly.pdbx_seq_one_letter_code
_entity_poly.pdbx_strand_id
1 'polypeptide(L)'
;MSLFDAKEASTFGLFRPKVAQSIIAQLIRGVAFLHGEHIVHGDLHLGNILVQFPKVIDHFPTSELYERFGEPESEAVIRVDGKPLSNGVPANVYVPAWFGARSDDIALGEERIILTDFGESFNPHETLRFSSKTLPLLQPPEARFSDEPLSFASDIWTLACTIWEIFGLRPLFEAFYPTADRVTAEQVEAIGILPPEWWKKWSRRLEWFNEEGELDLKPDVSRGHDSMRRT
;
A
#
# COMPACT_ATOMS: atom_id res chain seq x y z
N MET A 1 -13.89 1.01 3.36
CA MET A 1 -13.16 1.42 2.14
C MET A 1 -11.79 1.88 2.57
N SER A 2 -10.73 1.40 1.91
CA SER A 2 -9.36 1.84 2.19
C SER A 2 -9.06 3.21 1.56
N LEU A 3 -8.00 3.89 2.00
CA LEU A 3 -7.53 5.11 1.34
C LEU A 3 -7.05 4.83 -0.08
N PHE A 4 -6.54 3.63 -0.35
CA PHE A 4 -6.17 3.18 -1.69
C PHE A 4 -7.39 3.17 -2.61
N ASP A 5 -8.48 2.50 -2.18
CA ASP A 5 -9.74 2.45 -2.95
C ASP A 5 -10.31 3.85 -3.22
N ALA A 6 -10.20 4.76 -2.25
CA ALA A 6 -10.66 6.14 -2.40
C ALA A 6 -9.85 6.91 -3.47
N LYS A 7 -8.54 6.69 -3.54
CA LYS A 7 -7.69 7.30 -4.58
C LYS A 7 -7.99 6.69 -5.95
N GLU A 8 -8.10 5.37 -6.05
CA GLU A 8 -8.41 4.67 -7.32
C GLU A 8 -9.78 5.07 -7.89
N ALA A 9 -10.77 5.32 -7.02
CA ALA A 9 -12.09 5.79 -7.45
C ALA A 9 -12.09 7.27 -7.91
N SER A 10 -11.05 8.04 -7.59
CA SER A 10 -10.94 9.46 -7.95
C SER A 10 -10.27 9.66 -9.31
N THR A 11 -10.74 10.66 -10.07
CA THR A 11 -10.12 11.03 -11.36
C THR A 11 -8.69 11.52 -11.16
N PHE A 12 -8.44 12.19 -10.04
CA PHE A 12 -7.14 12.79 -9.74
C PHE A 12 -6.37 12.02 -8.68
N GLY A 13 -6.95 11.06 -7.98
CA GLY A 13 -6.26 10.32 -6.92
C GLY A 13 -5.72 11.20 -5.79
N LEU A 14 -6.30 12.38 -5.55
CA LEU A 14 -5.82 13.36 -4.57
C LEU A 14 -6.90 13.67 -3.54
N PHE A 15 -6.51 13.65 -2.27
CA PHE A 15 -7.33 14.22 -1.21
C PHE A 15 -7.22 15.74 -1.22
N ARG A 16 -8.28 16.42 -0.78
CA ARG A 16 -8.21 17.88 -0.55
C ARG A 16 -7.12 18.17 0.50
N PRO A 17 -6.32 19.24 0.38
CA PRO A 17 -5.16 19.44 1.25
C PRO A 17 -5.44 19.40 2.75
N LYS A 18 -6.58 19.95 3.20
CA LYS A 18 -6.97 19.93 4.61
C LYS A 18 -7.41 18.55 5.09
N VAL A 19 -8.03 17.76 4.21
CA VAL A 19 -8.42 16.37 4.46
C VAL A 19 -7.16 15.51 4.57
N ALA A 20 -6.23 15.63 3.61
CA ALA A 20 -4.93 14.95 3.65
C ALA A 20 -4.18 15.25 4.96
N GLN A 21 -4.10 16.53 5.36
CA GLN A 21 -3.46 16.95 6.62
C GLN A 21 -4.11 16.30 7.84
N SER A 22 -5.45 16.23 7.88
CA SER A 22 -6.17 15.60 8.99
C SER A 22 -5.94 14.08 9.04
N ILE A 23 -6.00 13.40 7.90
CA ILE A 23 -5.70 11.96 7.77
C ILE A 23 -4.28 11.66 8.27
N ILE A 24 -3.29 12.42 7.80
CA ILE A 24 -1.88 12.27 8.22
C ILE A 24 -1.73 12.46 9.72
N ALA A 25 -2.36 13.48 10.29
CA ALA A 25 -2.30 13.74 11.73
C ALA A 25 -2.91 12.59 12.55
N GLN A 26 -4.03 12.01 12.09
CA GLN A 26 -4.64 10.84 12.71
C GLN A 26 -3.72 9.61 12.60
N LEU A 27 -3.11 9.38 11.43
CA LEU A 27 -2.24 8.24 11.19
C LEU A 27 -1.00 8.28 12.09
N ILE A 28 -0.33 9.43 12.17
CA ILE A 28 0.83 9.64 13.05
C ILE A 28 0.44 9.35 14.51
N ARG A 29 -0.73 9.81 14.96
CA ARG A 29 -1.22 9.53 16.33
C ARG A 29 -1.48 8.04 16.55
N GLY A 30 -2.07 7.36 15.57
CA GLY A 30 -2.32 5.92 15.63
C GLY A 30 -1.03 5.11 15.75
N VAL A 31 -0.03 5.41 14.90
CA VAL A 31 1.28 4.74 14.95
C VAL A 31 2.01 5.06 16.26
N ALA A 32 1.99 6.31 16.71
CA ALA A 32 2.59 6.69 18.00
C ALA A 32 1.94 5.94 19.18
N PHE A 33 0.62 5.72 19.15
CA PHE A 33 -0.06 4.89 20.14
C PHE A 33 0.42 3.44 20.09
N LEU A 34 0.49 2.82 18.91
CA LEU A 34 0.99 1.43 18.77
C LEU A 34 2.42 1.28 19.29
N HIS A 35 3.31 2.20 18.93
CA HIS A 35 4.70 2.18 19.39
C HIS A 35 4.80 2.36 20.91
N GLY A 36 3.91 3.16 21.51
CA GLY A 36 3.77 3.29 22.96
C GLY A 36 3.34 1.99 23.67
N GLU A 37 2.59 1.14 22.97
CA GLU A 37 2.20 -0.20 23.44
C GLU A 37 3.19 -1.30 23.01
N HIS A 38 4.39 -0.92 22.57
CA HIS A 38 5.44 -1.82 22.08
C HIS A 38 5.04 -2.66 20.85
N ILE A 39 4.13 -2.15 20.03
CA ILE A 39 3.67 -2.82 18.81
C ILE A 39 4.22 -2.10 17.58
N VAL A 40 4.89 -2.85 16.71
CA VAL A 40 5.16 -2.48 15.32
C VAL A 40 4.00 -3.01 14.47
N HIS A 41 3.40 -2.17 13.64
CA HIS A 41 2.32 -2.57 12.73
C HIS A 41 2.83 -3.55 11.66
N GLY A 42 3.97 -3.26 11.04
CA GLY A 42 4.68 -4.15 10.12
C GLY A 42 4.23 -4.10 8.65
N ASP A 43 3.03 -3.58 8.40
CA ASP A 43 2.43 -3.47 7.06
C ASP A 43 1.59 -2.19 6.85
N LEU A 44 2.21 -1.02 7.07
CA LEU A 44 1.54 0.27 6.86
C LEU A 44 1.52 0.64 5.38
N HIS A 45 0.32 0.75 4.82
CA HIS A 45 0.06 1.29 3.48
C HIS A 45 -1.39 1.76 3.34
N LEU A 46 -1.73 2.46 2.25
CA LEU A 46 -3.07 3.00 2.05
C LEU A 46 -4.21 1.97 2.04
N GLY A 47 -3.89 0.71 1.75
CA GLY A 47 -4.85 -0.41 1.77
C GLY A 47 -5.28 -0.82 3.18
N ASN A 48 -4.38 -0.66 4.15
CA ASN A 48 -4.61 -1.00 5.56
C ASN A 48 -5.11 0.19 6.39
N ILE A 49 -5.41 1.32 5.74
CA ILE A 49 -6.00 2.49 6.38
C ILE A 49 -7.41 2.69 5.82
N LEU A 50 -8.41 2.45 6.65
CA LEU A 50 -9.81 2.56 6.25
C LEU A 50 -10.39 3.92 6.62
N VAL A 51 -11.23 4.47 5.74
CA VAL A 51 -12.12 5.57 6.10
C VAL A 51 -13.34 4.98 6.81
N GLN A 52 -13.65 5.49 7.99
CA GLN A 52 -14.79 5.05 8.77
C GLN A 52 -16.09 5.38 8.05
N PHE A 53 -16.92 4.37 7.84
CA PHE A 53 -18.26 4.57 7.29
C PHE A 53 -19.13 5.43 8.21
N PRO A 54 -20.04 6.24 7.64
CA PRO A 54 -21.07 6.89 8.42
C PRO A 54 -21.90 5.86 9.19
N LYS A 55 -22.04 6.01 10.51
CA LYS A 55 -22.82 5.10 11.38
C LYS A 55 -24.28 4.90 10.95
N VAL A 56 -24.81 5.81 10.13
CA VAL A 56 -26.15 5.69 9.57
C VAL A 56 -26.29 4.46 8.67
N ILE A 57 -25.20 4.00 8.04
CA ILE A 57 -25.23 2.83 7.15
C ILE A 57 -25.64 1.55 7.89
N ASP A 58 -25.29 1.43 9.17
CA ASP A 58 -25.64 0.28 10.03
C ASP A 58 -27.16 0.15 10.25
N HIS A 59 -27.92 1.20 9.95
CA HIS A 59 -29.36 1.28 10.20
C HIS A 59 -30.19 1.34 8.91
N PHE A 60 -29.55 1.35 7.73
CA PHE A 60 -30.30 1.33 6.49
C PHE A 60 -30.97 -0.03 6.27
N PRO A 61 -32.28 -0.07 5.96
CA PRO A 61 -32.92 -1.29 5.52
C PRO A 61 -32.30 -1.73 4.19
N THR A 62 -32.30 -3.03 3.93
CA THR A 62 -31.75 -3.62 2.70
C THR A 62 -32.30 -2.97 1.42
N SER A 63 -33.59 -2.61 1.41
CA SER A 63 -34.21 -1.92 0.28
C SER A 63 -33.60 -0.54 0.00
N GLU A 64 -33.23 0.22 1.05
CA GLU A 64 -32.60 1.53 0.88
C GLU A 64 -31.14 1.37 0.42
N LEU A 65 -30.45 0.32 0.86
CA LEU A 65 -29.12 -0.01 0.33
C LEU A 65 -29.19 -0.29 -1.17
N TYR A 66 -30.17 -1.08 -1.63
CA TYR A 66 -30.31 -1.39 -3.06
C TYR A 66 -30.74 -0.17 -3.88
N GLU A 67 -31.63 0.67 -3.35
CA GLU A 67 -32.02 1.92 -4.01
C GLU A 67 -30.83 2.86 -4.22
N ARG A 68 -29.91 2.93 -3.24
CA ARG A 68 -28.74 3.82 -3.30
C ARG A 68 -27.57 3.25 -4.09
N PHE A 69 -27.30 1.96 -3.95
CA PHE A 69 -26.06 1.33 -4.44
C PHE A 69 -26.28 0.30 -5.55
N GLY A 70 -27.53 0.05 -5.92
CA GLY A 70 -27.91 -0.96 -6.90
C GLY A 70 -28.28 -2.30 -6.27
N GLU A 71 -29.05 -3.07 -7.03
CA GLU A 71 -29.36 -4.47 -6.69
C GLU A 71 -28.09 -5.34 -6.80
N PRO A 72 -27.94 -6.38 -5.96
CA PRO A 72 -26.78 -7.27 -6.01
C PRO A 72 -26.63 -7.95 -7.38
N GLU A 73 -25.50 -7.72 -8.03
CA GLU A 73 -25.16 -8.39 -9.28
C GLU A 73 -24.53 -9.75 -8.99
N SER A 74 -25.08 -10.80 -9.61
CA SER A 74 -24.62 -12.18 -9.41
C SER A 74 -24.05 -12.78 -10.67
N GLU A 75 -22.98 -13.57 -10.53
CA GLU A 75 -22.43 -14.41 -11.59
C GLU A 75 -22.57 -15.89 -11.24
N ALA A 76 -22.92 -16.71 -12.23
CA ALA A 76 -23.05 -18.14 -12.06
C ALA A 76 -21.66 -18.79 -11.88
N VAL A 77 -21.53 -19.67 -10.89
CA VAL A 77 -20.31 -20.45 -10.70
C VAL A 77 -20.31 -21.61 -11.69
N ILE A 78 -19.36 -21.58 -12.62
CA ILE A 78 -19.20 -22.63 -13.63
C ILE A 78 -17.86 -23.31 -13.42
N ARG A 79 -17.87 -24.64 -13.37
CA ARG A 79 -16.62 -25.41 -13.34
C ARG A 79 -15.92 -25.33 -14.69
N VAL A 80 -14.61 -25.14 -14.64
CA VAL A 80 -13.75 -25.12 -15.82
C VAL A 80 -13.86 -26.43 -16.63
N ASP A 81 -14.09 -27.56 -15.97
CA ASP A 81 -14.25 -28.88 -16.63
C ASP A 81 -15.69 -29.16 -17.12
N GLY A 82 -16.62 -28.20 -16.99
CA GLY A 82 -18.01 -28.31 -17.43
C GLY A 82 -18.89 -29.28 -16.63
N LYS A 83 -18.38 -29.89 -15.57
CA LYS A 83 -19.14 -30.83 -14.74
C LYS A 83 -20.08 -30.09 -13.78
N PRO A 84 -21.07 -30.80 -13.19
CA PRO A 84 -21.91 -30.23 -12.13
C PRO A 84 -21.09 -29.78 -10.91
N LEU A 85 -21.58 -28.73 -10.24
CA LEU A 85 -21.04 -28.26 -8.97
C LEU A 85 -21.17 -29.35 -7.91
N SER A 86 -20.14 -29.49 -7.07
CA SER A 86 -20.19 -30.39 -5.91
C SER A 86 -21.06 -29.81 -4.80
N ASN A 87 -21.61 -30.68 -3.95
CA ASN A 87 -22.30 -30.25 -2.74
C ASN A 87 -21.40 -29.32 -1.91
N GLY A 88 -21.90 -28.14 -1.57
CA GLY A 88 -21.19 -27.12 -0.78
C GLY A 88 -20.61 -25.96 -1.61
N VAL A 89 -20.63 -26.03 -2.94
CA VAL A 89 -20.24 -24.88 -3.79
C VAL A 89 -21.50 -24.07 -4.11
N PRO A 90 -21.53 -22.75 -3.83
CA PRO A 90 -22.68 -21.90 -4.15
C PRO A 90 -22.87 -21.84 -5.67
N ALA A 91 -24.14 -21.81 -6.11
CA ALA A 91 -24.46 -21.72 -7.53
C ALA A 91 -24.13 -20.36 -8.14
N ASN A 92 -24.12 -19.30 -7.32
CA ASN A 92 -23.81 -17.94 -7.73
C ASN A 92 -22.83 -17.31 -6.74
N VAL A 93 -22.00 -16.41 -7.26
CA VAL A 93 -21.22 -15.44 -6.48
C VAL A 93 -21.77 -14.05 -6.76
N TYR A 94 -21.55 -13.11 -5.85
CA TYR A 94 -22.02 -11.75 -5.99
C TYR A 94 -20.84 -10.79 -6.10
N VAL A 95 -20.93 -9.84 -7.02
CA VAL A 95 -19.93 -8.78 -7.16
C VAL A 95 -20.02 -7.88 -5.92
N PRO A 96 -18.89 -7.59 -5.24
CA PRO A 96 -18.90 -6.70 -4.09
C PRO A 96 -19.40 -5.30 -4.48
N ALA A 97 -20.43 -4.81 -3.80
CA ALA A 97 -20.89 -3.44 -3.98
C ALA A 97 -19.86 -2.46 -3.41
N TRP A 98 -19.59 -1.38 -4.16
CA TRP A 98 -18.70 -0.31 -3.69
C TRP A 98 -19.52 0.76 -2.98
N PHE A 99 -19.41 0.78 -1.64
CA PHE A 99 -20.06 1.78 -0.79
C PHE A 99 -19.19 3.02 -0.52
N GLY A 100 -18.05 3.12 -1.18
CA GLY A 100 -17.00 4.09 -0.88
C GLY A 100 -17.30 5.54 -1.29
N ALA A 101 -16.31 6.40 -1.08
CA ALA A 101 -16.27 7.77 -1.56
C ALA A 101 -14.94 8.01 -2.29
N ARG A 102 -14.96 8.84 -3.33
CA ARG A 102 -13.75 9.25 -4.05
C ARG A 102 -12.92 10.14 -3.14
N SER A 103 -11.59 10.06 -3.21
CA SER A 103 -10.69 10.83 -2.34
C SER A 103 -10.91 12.35 -2.40
N ASP A 104 -11.36 12.88 -3.54
CA ASP A 104 -11.70 14.29 -3.76
C ASP A 104 -13.09 14.70 -3.21
N ASP A 105 -13.94 13.72 -2.91
CA ASP A 105 -15.29 13.90 -2.35
C ASP A 105 -15.32 13.80 -0.83
N ILE A 106 -14.29 13.21 -0.20
CA ILE A 106 -14.21 13.14 1.26
C ILE A 106 -14.13 14.55 1.83
N ALA A 107 -15.12 14.91 2.64
CA ALA A 107 -15.19 16.21 3.29
C ALA A 107 -14.40 16.24 4.60
N LEU A 108 -13.96 17.44 4.98
CA LEU A 108 -13.36 17.67 6.30
C LEU A 108 -14.43 17.46 7.39
N GLY A 109 -14.12 16.65 8.39
CA GLY A 109 -15.04 16.12 9.40
C GLY A 109 -15.48 14.67 9.15
N GLU A 110 -15.33 14.16 7.93
CA GLU A 110 -15.73 12.79 7.55
C GLU A 110 -14.52 11.86 7.35
N GLU A 111 -13.30 12.40 7.35
CA GLU A 111 -12.04 11.68 7.11
C GLU A 111 -11.53 10.90 8.33
N ARG A 112 -12.43 10.41 9.18
CA ARG A 112 -12.03 9.61 10.33
C ARG A 112 -11.45 8.29 9.85
N ILE A 113 -10.19 8.04 10.17
CA ILE A 113 -9.52 6.81 9.74
C ILE A 113 -9.47 5.74 10.83
N ILE A 114 -9.35 4.49 10.40
CA ILE A 114 -9.13 3.31 11.23
C ILE A 114 -7.94 2.57 10.64
N LEU A 115 -6.93 2.30 11.45
CA LEU A 115 -5.82 1.44 11.09
C LEU A 115 -6.23 -0.02 11.28
N THR A 116 -5.98 -0.87 10.28
CA THR A 116 -6.44 -2.27 10.25
C THR A 116 -5.33 -3.21 9.82
N ASP A 117 -5.63 -4.51 9.88
CA ASP A 117 -4.75 -5.60 9.46
C ASP A 117 -3.44 -5.68 10.25
N PHE A 118 -3.56 -6.23 11.46
CA PHE A 118 -2.44 -6.48 12.36
C PHE A 118 -1.80 -7.87 12.13
N GLY A 119 -2.06 -8.51 10.98
CA GLY A 119 -1.54 -9.85 10.68
C GLY A 119 -0.01 -9.92 10.69
N GLU A 120 0.64 -8.81 10.36
CA GLU A 120 2.11 -8.67 10.34
C GLU A 120 2.67 -7.92 11.56
N SER A 121 1.83 -7.59 12.52
CA SER A 121 2.26 -6.85 13.71
C SER A 121 3.07 -7.73 14.66
N PHE A 122 4.00 -7.10 15.37
CA PHE A 122 4.86 -7.78 16.33
C PHE A 122 5.40 -6.83 17.39
N ASN A 123 5.79 -7.39 18.54
CA ASN A 123 6.55 -6.67 19.54
C ASN A 123 8.06 -6.91 19.29
N PRO A 124 8.85 -5.88 18.93
CA PRO A 124 10.26 -6.04 18.61
C PRO A 124 11.13 -6.40 19.82
N HIS A 125 10.61 -6.24 21.05
CA HIS A 125 11.29 -6.68 22.27
C HIS A 125 11.10 -8.17 22.55
N GLU A 126 10.08 -8.80 21.96
CA GLU A 126 9.72 -10.21 22.21
C GLU A 126 9.99 -11.11 21.00
N THR A 127 9.83 -10.58 19.79
CA THR A 127 9.95 -11.34 18.55
C THR A 127 10.93 -10.65 17.61
N LEU A 128 12.02 -11.35 17.27
CA LEU A 128 12.96 -10.91 16.25
C LEU A 128 12.38 -11.18 14.86
N ARG A 129 12.30 -10.14 14.02
CA ARG A 129 11.93 -10.26 12.61
C ARG A 129 13.01 -9.64 11.74
N PHE A 130 13.49 -10.37 10.75
CA PHE A 130 14.54 -9.89 9.83
C PHE A 130 14.00 -9.60 8.42
N SER A 131 12.79 -10.06 8.11
CA SER A 131 12.18 -9.86 6.80
C SER A 131 10.95 -8.98 6.93
N SER A 132 10.84 -7.97 6.05
CA SER A 132 9.61 -7.20 5.90
C SER A 132 8.61 -7.96 5.02
N LYS A 133 7.33 -7.89 5.40
CA LYS A 133 6.20 -8.48 4.64
C LYS A 133 5.35 -7.42 3.93
N THR A 134 5.67 -6.14 4.11
CA THR A 134 4.98 -5.05 3.40
C THR A 134 5.21 -5.11 1.89
N LEU A 135 4.37 -4.38 1.16
CA LEU A 135 4.48 -4.18 -0.28
C LEU A 135 5.93 -3.86 -0.70
N PRO A 136 6.46 -4.47 -1.79
CA PRO A 136 7.86 -4.34 -2.17
C PRO A 136 8.39 -2.89 -2.25
N LEU A 137 7.57 -1.95 -2.76
CA LEU A 137 7.95 -0.54 -2.90
C LEU A 137 8.08 0.19 -1.55
N LEU A 138 7.42 -0.31 -0.51
CA LEU A 138 7.40 0.28 0.82
C LEU A 138 8.43 -0.35 1.76
N GLN A 139 9.12 -1.41 1.32
CA GLN A 139 10.09 -2.10 2.17
C GLN A 139 11.22 -1.17 2.59
N PRO A 140 11.54 -1.13 3.89
CA PRO A 140 12.59 -0.27 4.37
C PRO A 140 13.96 -0.87 4.04
N PRO A 141 14.98 -0.04 3.75
CA PRO A 141 16.28 -0.51 3.27
C PRO A 141 16.98 -1.44 4.26
N GLU A 142 16.77 -1.29 5.57
CA GLU A 142 17.34 -2.17 6.59
C GLU A 142 16.84 -3.62 6.47
N ALA A 143 15.62 -3.85 5.97
CA ALA A 143 15.10 -5.20 5.73
C ALA A 143 15.91 -5.97 4.67
N ARG A 144 16.71 -5.25 3.87
CA ARG A 144 17.58 -5.82 2.85
C ARG A 144 19.05 -5.83 3.26
N PHE A 145 19.53 -4.78 3.92
CA PHE A 145 20.96 -4.55 4.09
C PHE A 145 21.46 -4.64 5.53
N SER A 146 20.58 -4.54 6.52
CA SER A 146 20.94 -4.66 7.92
C SER A 146 20.98 -6.12 8.35
N ASP A 147 21.88 -6.45 9.27
CA ASP A 147 21.89 -7.74 9.97
C ASP A 147 21.09 -7.67 11.28
N GLU A 148 20.62 -6.47 11.66
CA GLU A 148 19.79 -6.21 12.84
C GLU A 148 18.31 -6.52 12.55
N PRO A 149 17.54 -6.97 13.57
CA PRO A 149 16.10 -7.18 13.43
C PRO A 149 15.36 -5.85 13.18
N LEU A 150 14.24 -5.96 12.47
CA LEU A 150 13.28 -4.87 12.31
C LEU A 150 12.74 -4.43 13.68
N SER A 151 12.51 -3.13 13.78
CA SER A 151 12.06 -2.45 14.98
C SER A 151 11.05 -1.37 14.63
N PHE A 152 10.68 -0.51 15.58
CA PHE A 152 9.82 0.66 15.32
C PHE A 152 10.28 1.51 14.13
N ALA A 153 11.58 1.55 13.82
CA ALA A 153 12.10 2.27 12.66
C ALA A 153 11.53 1.79 11.31
N SER A 154 11.21 0.50 11.17
CA SER A 154 10.63 -0.03 9.92
C SER A 154 9.22 0.50 9.68
N ASP A 155 8.45 0.72 10.75
CA ASP A 155 7.15 1.40 10.67
C ASP A 155 7.30 2.88 10.36
N ILE A 156 8.33 3.55 10.88
CA ILE A 156 8.55 4.97 10.58
C ILE A 156 8.86 5.17 9.09
N TRP A 157 9.61 4.24 8.48
CA TRP A 157 9.84 4.25 7.04
C TRP A 157 8.55 4.08 6.24
N THR A 158 7.77 3.03 6.51
CA THR A 158 6.50 2.78 5.80
C THR A 158 5.47 3.89 6.05
N LEU A 159 5.45 4.46 7.26
CA LEU A 159 4.68 5.65 7.59
C LEU A 159 5.07 6.85 6.73
N ALA A 160 6.37 7.13 6.56
CA ALA A 160 6.83 8.25 5.73
C ALA A 160 6.42 8.08 4.25
N CYS A 161 6.59 6.87 3.70
CA CYS A 161 6.12 6.54 2.35
C CYS A 161 4.60 6.71 2.22
N THR A 162 3.85 6.25 3.22
CA THR A 162 2.38 6.36 3.24
C THR A 162 1.93 7.81 3.35
N ILE A 163 2.58 8.64 4.18
CA ILE A 163 2.30 10.08 4.30
C ILE A 163 2.52 10.78 2.96
N TRP A 164 3.62 10.47 2.27
CA TRP A 164 3.89 10.99 0.94
C TRP A 164 2.77 10.65 -0.03
N GLU A 165 2.32 9.39 -0.04
CA GLU A 165 1.26 8.94 -0.94
C GLU A 165 -0.12 9.49 -0.59
N ILE A 166 -0.41 9.78 0.69
CA ILE A 166 -1.64 10.51 1.08
C ILE A 166 -1.63 11.92 0.49
N PHE A 167 -0.48 12.61 0.53
CA PHE A 167 -0.39 13.99 0.08
C PHE A 167 -0.20 14.12 -1.44
N GLY A 168 0.48 13.15 -2.05
CA GLY A 168 0.91 13.16 -3.43
C GLY A 168 0.00 12.36 -4.36
N LEU A 169 0.18 12.58 -5.66
CA LEU A 169 -0.51 11.83 -6.71
C LEU A 169 0.04 10.40 -6.86
N ARG A 170 1.33 10.23 -6.62
CA ARG A 170 2.11 9.01 -6.87
C ARG A 170 2.83 8.57 -5.59
N PRO A 171 3.15 7.28 -5.44
CA PRO A 171 3.96 6.80 -4.33
C PRO A 171 5.35 7.45 -4.35
N LEU A 172 6.04 7.44 -3.20
CA LEU A 172 7.38 8.01 -3.08
C LEU A 172 8.40 7.29 -3.96
N PHE A 173 8.26 5.97 -4.08
CA PHE A 173 9.10 5.12 -4.93
C PHE A 173 8.21 4.41 -5.94
N GLU A 174 8.61 4.43 -7.22
CA GLU A 174 7.82 3.83 -8.28
C GLU A 174 8.68 2.90 -9.15
N ALA A 175 8.48 1.59 -9.05
CA ALA A 175 9.16 0.63 -9.90
C ALA A 175 8.16 -0.26 -10.65
N PHE A 176 8.19 -0.19 -11.98
CA PHE A 176 7.45 -1.14 -12.83
C PHE A 176 8.09 -2.52 -12.70
N TYR A 177 7.29 -3.54 -12.31
CA TYR A 177 7.78 -4.86 -11.87
C TYR A 177 8.85 -4.75 -10.77
N PRO A 178 8.45 -4.47 -9.52
CA PRO A 178 9.38 -4.17 -8.44
C PRO A 178 10.23 -5.40 -8.08
N THR A 179 11.54 -5.27 -8.24
CA THR A 179 12.54 -6.19 -7.68
C THR A 179 13.29 -5.45 -6.57
N ALA A 180 13.90 -6.18 -5.63
CA ALA A 180 14.68 -5.56 -4.56
C ALA A 180 15.73 -4.56 -5.10
N ASP A 181 16.42 -4.91 -6.19
CA ASP A 181 17.39 -4.01 -6.84
C ASP A 181 16.74 -2.74 -7.41
N ARG A 182 15.63 -2.86 -8.14
CA ARG A 182 14.94 -1.69 -8.72
C ARG A 182 14.38 -0.78 -7.64
N VAL A 183 13.79 -1.36 -6.59
CA VAL A 183 13.28 -0.57 -5.45
C VAL A 183 14.42 0.17 -4.76
N THR A 184 15.55 -0.49 -4.51
CA THR A 184 16.73 0.20 -3.93
C THR A 184 17.26 1.30 -4.85
N ALA A 185 17.24 1.12 -6.18
CA ALA A 185 17.64 2.16 -7.11
C ALA A 185 16.74 3.40 -7.01
N GLU A 186 15.42 3.21 -7.00
CA GLU A 186 14.45 4.30 -6.80
C GLU A 186 14.64 4.99 -5.44
N GLN A 187 14.91 4.23 -4.38
CA GLN A 187 15.22 4.80 -3.06
C GLN A 187 16.45 5.70 -3.14
N VAL A 188 17.55 5.23 -3.73
CA VAL A 188 18.80 5.99 -3.85
C VAL A 188 18.63 7.22 -4.72
N GLU A 189 17.90 7.12 -5.83
CA GLU A 189 17.60 8.25 -6.71
C GLU A 189 16.79 9.33 -5.98
N ALA A 190 15.81 8.94 -5.16
CA ALA A 190 14.91 9.86 -4.47
C ALA A 190 15.53 10.49 -3.20
N ILE A 191 16.29 9.74 -2.40
CA ILE A 191 16.74 10.18 -1.06
C ILE A 191 18.26 10.20 -0.89
N GLY A 192 19.02 9.76 -1.88
CA GLY A 192 20.48 9.72 -1.88
C GLY A 192 21.09 8.37 -1.50
N ILE A 193 22.42 8.32 -1.54
CA ILE A 193 23.20 7.08 -1.36
C ILE A 193 22.94 6.41 0.00
N LEU A 194 22.95 5.08 -0.01
CA LEU A 194 22.86 4.28 1.21
C LEU A 194 24.08 4.51 2.12
N PRO A 195 23.96 4.21 3.44
CA PRO A 195 25.12 4.14 4.32
C PRO A 195 26.24 3.27 3.72
N PRO A 196 27.54 3.61 3.91
CA PRO A 196 28.64 2.95 3.20
C PRO A 196 28.65 1.41 3.29
N GLU A 197 28.29 0.85 4.44
CA GLU A 197 28.20 -0.60 4.63
C GLU A 197 27.09 -1.22 3.78
N TRP A 198 25.94 -0.56 3.68
CA TRP A 198 24.81 -1.03 2.87
C TRP A 198 25.07 -0.81 1.37
N TRP A 199 25.70 0.31 1.00
CA TRP A 199 26.11 0.60 -0.37
C TRP A 199 27.04 -0.49 -0.92
N LYS A 200 28.05 -0.90 -0.14
CA LYS A 200 28.96 -1.99 -0.51
C LYS A 200 28.26 -3.35 -0.61
N LYS A 201 27.26 -3.62 0.24
CA LYS A 201 26.45 -4.86 0.19
C LYS A 201 25.60 -4.96 -1.08
N TRP A 202 25.26 -3.84 -1.73
CA TRP A 202 24.51 -3.86 -2.97
C TRP A 202 25.41 -4.15 -4.19
N SER A 203 25.50 -5.42 -4.58
CA SER A 203 26.39 -5.90 -5.65
C SER A 203 26.02 -5.39 -7.05
N ARG A 204 24.73 -5.16 -7.31
CA ARG A 204 24.21 -4.74 -8.61
C ARG A 204 24.09 -3.22 -8.78
N ARG A 205 24.53 -2.43 -7.79
CA ARG A 205 24.42 -0.96 -7.81
C ARG A 205 25.01 -0.33 -9.09
N LEU A 206 26.09 -0.93 -9.62
CA LEU A 206 26.80 -0.48 -10.82
C LEU A 206 26.01 -0.65 -12.14
N GLU A 207 24.82 -1.26 -12.09
CA GLU A 207 23.88 -1.23 -13.22
C GLU A 207 23.18 0.14 -13.36
N TRP A 208 23.11 0.92 -12.27
CA TRP A 208 22.40 2.21 -12.22
C TRP A 208 23.30 3.39 -11.82
N PHE A 209 24.31 3.17 -10.97
CA PHE A 209 25.11 4.24 -10.37
C PHE A 209 26.61 3.96 -10.50
N ASN A 210 27.45 4.99 -10.57
CA ASN A 210 28.91 4.83 -10.41
C ASN A 210 29.31 4.59 -8.93
N GLU A 211 30.60 4.42 -8.65
CA GLU A 211 31.08 4.16 -7.28
C GLU A 211 30.80 5.34 -6.33
N GLU A 212 30.76 6.56 -6.87
CA GLU A 212 30.42 7.80 -6.19
C GLU A 212 28.90 7.96 -5.93
N GLY A 213 28.06 7.08 -6.49
CA GLY A 213 26.61 7.10 -6.34
C GLY A 213 25.87 8.05 -7.28
N GLU A 214 26.53 8.54 -8.32
CA GLU A 214 25.91 9.32 -9.38
C GLU A 214 25.29 8.38 -10.42
N LEU A 215 24.15 8.76 -10.99
CA LEU A 215 23.48 7.98 -12.03
C LEU A 215 24.40 7.77 -13.23
N ASP A 216 24.66 6.51 -13.56
CA ASP A 216 25.39 6.14 -14.77
C ASP A 216 24.43 6.23 -15.95
N LEU A 217 24.37 7.41 -16.56
CA LEU A 217 23.61 7.69 -17.78
C LEU A 217 24.27 6.99 -18.98
N LYS A 218 24.30 5.65 -18.99
CA LYS A 218 24.67 4.91 -20.19
C LYS A 218 23.66 5.25 -21.29
N PRO A 219 24.13 5.64 -22.49
CA PRO A 219 23.23 5.99 -23.58
C PRO A 219 22.43 4.75 -24.00
N ASP A 220 21.13 4.82 -23.71
CA ASP A 220 20.03 4.07 -24.34
C ASP A 220 20.31 2.58 -24.63
N VAL A 221 20.43 1.78 -23.58
CA VAL A 221 19.97 0.39 -23.67
C VAL A 221 18.47 0.45 -23.49
N SER A 222 17.77 0.65 -24.60
CA SER A 222 16.32 0.55 -24.77
C SER A 222 15.62 0.01 -23.51
N ARG A 223 14.94 0.88 -22.77
CA ARG A 223 13.86 0.46 -21.85
C ARG A 223 12.83 -0.25 -22.74
N GLY A 224 13.02 -1.55 -22.93
CA GLY A 224 12.25 -2.34 -23.87
C GLY A 224 10.79 -2.26 -23.50
N HIS A 225 10.05 -1.45 -24.27
CA HIS A 225 8.67 -1.76 -24.57
C HIS A 225 8.70 -3.13 -25.25
N ASP A 226 8.57 -4.19 -24.46
CA ASP A 226 8.29 -5.49 -25.02
C ASP A 226 6.86 -5.39 -25.58
N SER A 227 6.80 -5.21 -26.90
CA SER A 227 5.57 -5.04 -27.63
C SER A 227 4.73 -6.32 -27.49
N MET A 228 3.76 -6.31 -26.59
CA MET A 228 2.68 -7.29 -26.62
C MET A 228 1.91 -7.13 -27.92
N ARG A 229 2.07 -8.11 -28.83
CA ARG A 229 0.99 -8.43 -29.76
C ARG A 229 -0.16 -8.99 -28.95
N ARG A 230 -1.27 -8.27 -28.95
CA ARG A 230 -2.57 -8.77 -28.49
C ARG A 230 -2.95 -9.99 -29.33
N THR A 231 -3.21 -11.11 -28.67
CA THR A 231 -4.20 -12.11 -29.06
C THR A 231 -5.04 -12.41 -27.85
#